data_AF-A0A8H5S5Y3-F1
#
_entry.id   AF-A0A8H5S5Y3-F1
#
_cell.length_a   1.000
_cell.length_b   1.000
_cell.length_c   1.000
_cell.angle_alpha   90.00
_cell.angle_beta   90.00
_cell.angle_gamma   90.00
#
_symmetry.space_group_name_H-M   'P 1'
#
loop_
_entity.id
_entity.type
_entity.pdbx_description
1 polymer ?
#
loop_
_entity_poly.entity_id
_entity_poly.type
_entity_poly.pdbx_seq_one_letter_code
_entity_poly.pdbx_strand_id
1 'polypeptide(L)'
;MDPFNKLPAELRLSILILTRSKRSVSSLTRASPAMLRQYHTHERYIARSLIAADSDDDMIQDAMAILLIQNSCKVSMHKYILDWSNHRLPNPLKDHNNLRLSQLFDQLNTLHSRLLFFIEDYVTKATSFYPPREYLCLPQTSLSKLPTTEGHLMFNGQKITARFNVSNLKDTEIRRFLKAFLLYELNCRVKTSLAAIRPRLPQRKLDTAEHEAIKCVETYVCSLYCAMFAQCGDAWLPDLSTSLQTGLLFPDTFYISPEIYASDMGQLQRVRAGYIMKNENKVEGSFARFGFGPLIEFLSHDMSDLRDKQALKGRLRTWYLEHYEYSYKCGILCSTEIITSRASPIYSQLSSKVDTELQRNIYRQRAWAFFDDRRLYPKRSAAGPIFPTQSFLDKQPSKQTWFEGWFDNPSQARALRRSQRWHDELCASSDSKDAARIQ
;
A
#
# COMPACT_ATOMS: atom_id res chain seq x y z
N MET A 1 -24.79 -6.04 -32.57
CA MET A 1 -23.87 -7.07 -33.11
C MET A 1 -22.56 -6.97 -32.35
N ASP A 2 -22.03 -8.07 -31.82
CA ASP A 2 -20.75 -8.10 -31.10
C ASP A 2 -19.58 -7.83 -32.07
N PRO A 3 -18.79 -6.74 -31.90
CA PRO A 3 -17.75 -6.37 -32.86
C PRO A 3 -16.61 -7.40 -32.94
N PHE A 4 -16.40 -8.19 -31.88
CA PHE A 4 -15.33 -9.18 -31.83
C PHE A 4 -15.67 -10.48 -32.58
N ASN A 5 -16.92 -10.70 -32.98
CA ASN A 5 -17.30 -11.89 -33.76
C ASN A 5 -16.65 -11.93 -35.15
N LYS A 6 -16.27 -10.78 -35.70
CA LYS A 6 -15.57 -10.70 -37.00
C LYS A 6 -14.08 -10.97 -36.89
N LEU A 7 -13.53 -11.02 -35.67
CA LEU A 7 -12.11 -11.23 -35.46
C LEU A 7 -11.79 -12.74 -35.32
N PRO A 8 -10.73 -13.21 -36.00
CA PRO A 8 -10.12 -14.51 -35.75
C PRO A 8 -9.86 -14.77 -34.26
N ALA A 9 -9.90 -16.04 -33.85
CA ALA A 9 -9.73 -16.43 -32.45
C ALA A 9 -8.37 -16.01 -31.89
N GLU A 10 -7.34 -16.04 -32.74
CA GLU A 10 -5.97 -15.65 -32.47
C GLU A 10 -5.91 -14.16 -32.10
N LEU A 11 -6.57 -13.30 -32.88
CA LEU A 11 -6.60 -11.85 -32.61
C LEU A 11 -7.39 -11.54 -31.33
N ARG A 12 -8.49 -12.24 -31.08
CA ARG A 12 -9.23 -12.11 -29.81
C ARG A 12 -8.35 -12.51 -28.62
N LEU A 13 -7.58 -13.57 -28.75
CA LEU A 13 -6.64 -14.00 -27.71
C LEU A 13 -5.51 -12.98 -27.50
N SER A 14 -4.91 -12.46 -28.58
CA SER A 14 -3.90 -11.41 -28.51
C SER A 14 -4.42 -10.16 -27.82
N ILE A 15 -5.66 -9.73 -28.10
CA ILE A 15 -6.30 -8.59 -27.42
C ILE A 15 -6.37 -8.84 -25.90
N LEU A 16 -6.81 -10.03 -25.47
CA LEU A 16 -6.90 -10.37 -24.03
C LEU A 16 -5.53 -10.29 -23.34
N ILE A 17 -4.48 -10.75 -24.00
CA ILE A 17 -3.11 -10.73 -23.46
C ILE A 17 -2.55 -9.29 -23.44
N LEU A 18 -2.75 -8.52 -24.52
CA LEU A 18 -2.27 -7.15 -24.65
C LEU A 18 -3.02 -6.17 -23.75
N THR A 19 -4.24 -6.51 -23.33
CA THR A 19 -5.01 -5.71 -22.37
C THR A 19 -4.30 -5.56 -21.02
N ARG A 20 -3.43 -6.52 -20.65
CA ARG A 20 -2.52 -6.50 -19.48
C ARG A 20 -3.13 -6.29 -18.10
N SER A 21 -4.43 -6.05 -18.00
CA SER A 21 -5.15 -5.82 -16.75
C SER A 21 -6.32 -6.79 -16.65
N LYS A 22 -6.36 -7.59 -15.58
CA LYS A 22 -7.47 -8.52 -15.29
C LYS A 22 -8.81 -7.78 -15.17
N ARG A 23 -8.78 -6.54 -14.68
CA ARG A 23 -9.97 -5.68 -14.61
C ARG A 23 -10.45 -5.30 -15.99
N SER A 24 -9.55 -4.85 -16.87
CA SER A 24 -9.89 -4.52 -18.25
C SER A 24 -10.34 -5.76 -19.04
N VAL A 25 -9.72 -6.93 -18.80
CA VAL A 25 -10.19 -8.22 -19.34
C VAL A 25 -11.60 -8.54 -18.86
N SER A 26 -11.90 -8.38 -17.56
CA SER A 26 -13.24 -8.59 -17.01
C SER A 26 -14.28 -7.63 -17.61
N SER A 27 -13.93 -6.36 -17.81
CA SER A 27 -14.81 -5.40 -18.49
C SER A 27 -15.06 -5.80 -19.93
N LEU A 28 -14.02 -6.26 -20.64
CA LEU A 28 -14.11 -6.70 -22.03
C LEU A 28 -14.98 -7.96 -22.19
N THR A 29 -14.82 -8.95 -21.31
CA THR A 29 -15.63 -10.18 -21.34
C THR A 29 -17.08 -9.94 -20.94
N ARG A 30 -17.35 -8.96 -20.06
CA ARG A 30 -18.73 -8.54 -19.75
C ARG A 30 -19.39 -7.83 -20.93
N ALA A 31 -18.62 -7.05 -21.70
CA ALA A 31 -19.13 -6.30 -22.84
C ALA A 31 -19.29 -7.13 -24.12
N SER A 32 -18.56 -8.26 -24.26
CA SER A 32 -18.55 -9.08 -25.46
C SER A 32 -18.65 -10.59 -25.15
N PRO A 33 -19.76 -11.24 -25.54
CA PRO A 33 -19.90 -12.70 -25.47
C PRO A 33 -18.81 -13.46 -26.24
N ALA A 34 -18.33 -12.94 -27.37
CA ALA A 34 -17.26 -13.57 -28.14
C ALA A 34 -15.92 -13.57 -27.40
N MET A 35 -15.62 -12.47 -26.69
CA MET A 35 -14.43 -12.37 -25.84
C MET A 35 -14.57 -13.22 -24.58
N LEU A 36 -15.76 -13.30 -23.99
CA LEU A 36 -16.04 -14.18 -22.85
C LEU A 36 -15.80 -15.66 -23.19
N ARG A 37 -16.30 -16.12 -24.34
CA ARG A 37 -16.04 -17.49 -24.82
C ARG A 37 -14.54 -17.73 -25.01
N GLN A 38 -13.84 -16.81 -25.67
CA GLN A 38 -12.40 -16.92 -25.89
C GLN A 38 -11.62 -16.99 -24.56
N TYR A 39 -12.01 -16.15 -23.59
CA TYR A 39 -11.42 -16.12 -22.26
C TYR A 39 -11.62 -17.45 -21.54
N HIS A 40 -12.83 -18.00 -21.49
CA HIS A 40 -13.07 -19.29 -20.82
C HIS A 40 -12.29 -20.44 -21.45
N THR A 41 -12.15 -20.47 -22.77
CA THR A 41 -11.35 -21.50 -23.44
C THR A 41 -9.86 -21.42 -23.11
N HIS A 42 -9.32 -20.23 -22.86
CA HIS A 42 -7.87 -20.00 -22.73
C HIS A 42 -7.45 -19.33 -21.41
N GLU A 43 -8.29 -19.37 -20.37
CA GLU A 43 -8.10 -18.60 -19.14
C GLU A 43 -6.72 -18.81 -18.52
N ARG A 44 -6.31 -20.08 -18.34
CA ARG A 44 -5.01 -20.43 -17.77
C ARG A 44 -3.85 -19.95 -18.64
N TYR A 45 -3.98 -20.04 -19.96
CA TYR A 45 -2.95 -19.57 -20.88
C TYR A 45 -2.80 -18.04 -20.84
N ILE A 46 -3.92 -17.31 -20.82
CA ILE A 46 -3.93 -15.85 -20.67
C ILE A 46 -3.29 -15.46 -19.34
N ALA A 47 -3.70 -16.07 -18.23
CA ALA A 47 -3.14 -15.79 -16.91
C ALA A 47 -1.64 -16.06 -16.82
N ARG A 48 -1.16 -17.18 -17.39
CA ARG A 48 0.30 -17.45 -17.50
C ARG A 48 1.03 -16.39 -18.28
N SER A 49 0.47 -16.00 -19.44
CA SER A 49 1.09 -15.01 -20.32
C SER A 49 1.20 -13.65 -19.65
N LEU A 50 0.19 -13.25 -18.88
CA LEU A 50 0.20 -12.01 -18.10
C LEU A 50 1.29 -12.05 -17.01
N ILE A 51 1.33 -13.11 -16.20
CA ILE A 51 2.34 -13.25 -15.14
C ILE A 51 3.76 -13.29 -15.72
N ALA A 52 3.96 -13.99 -16.84
CA ALA A 52 5.25 -14.08 -17.52
C ALA A 52 5.69 -12.74 -18.14
N ALA A 53 4.76 -11.89 -18.57
CA ALA A 53 5.08 -10.55 -19.07
C ALA A 53 5.51 -9.60 -17.94
N ASP A 54 4.92 -9.77 -16.75
CA ASP A 54 5.12 -8.89 -15.61
C ASP A 54 6.27 -9.32 -14.68
N SER A 55 6.80 -10.54 -14.85
CA SER A 55 7.79 -11.14 -13.93
C SER A 55 9.02 -11.71 -14.64
N ASP A 56 10.19 -11.57 -14.02
CA ASP A 56 11.39 -12.31 -14.41
C ASP A 56 11.54 -13.63 -13.60
N ASP A 57 12.51 -14.45 -13.97
CA ASP A 57 12.74 -15.74 -13.30
C ASP A 57 13.05 -15.58 -11.79
N ASP A 58 13.72 -14.49 -11.38
CA ASP A 58 14.01 -14.21 -9.97
C ASP A 58 12.74 -13.90 -9.18
N MET A 59 11.85 -13.09 -9.76
CA MET A 59 10.55 -12.78 -9.18
C MET A 59 9.67 -14.02 -9.04
N ILE A 60 9.75 -14.96 -10.00
CA ILE A 60 9.07 -16.25 -9.85
C ILE A 60 9.67 -17.04 -8.68
N GLN A 61 11.01 -17.08 -8.52
CA GLN A 61 11.62 -17.72 -7.34
C GLN A 61 11.16 -17.06 -6.03
N ASP A 62 11.10 -15.74 -5.96
CA ASP A 62 10.63 -15.00 -4.78
C ASP A 62 9.17 -15.33 -4.45
N ALA A 63 8.29 -15.33 -5.46
CA ALA A 63 6.89 -15.69 -5.31
C ALA A 63 6.71 -17.13 -4.82
N MET A 64 7.48 -18.06 -5.38
CA MET A 64 7.44 -19.47 -4.98
C MET A 64 7.93 -19.68 -3.55
N ALA A 65 8.94 -18.93 -3.12
CA ALA A 65 9.40 -18.96 -1.73
C ALA A 65 8.29 -18.53 -0.76
N ILE A 66 7.57 -17.43 -1.07
CA ILE A 66 6.43 -16.97 -0.26
C ILE A 66 5.37 -18.07 -0.12
N LEU A 67 4.94 -18.67 -1.24
CA LEU A 67 3.88 -19.66 -1.27
C LEU A 67 4.25 -20.96 -0.54
N LEU A 68 5.49 -21.43 -0.70
CA LEU A 68 5.96 -22.66 -0.09
C LEU A 68 6.21 -22.48 1.41
N ILE A 69 6.73 -21.33 1.85
CA ILE A 69 6.95 -21.02 3.27
C ILE A 69 5.62 -20.95 4.02
N GLN A 70 4.59 -20.32 3.43
CA GLN A 70 3.29 -20.12 4.09
C GLN A 70 2.63 -21.42 4.56
N ASN A 71 2.82 -22.52 3.84
CA ASN A 71 2.14 -23.80 4.09
C ASN A 71 3.06 -24.86 4.72
N SER A 72 4.18 -24.46 5.32
CA SER A 72 5.25 -25.37 5.73
C SER A 72 5.55 -25.36 7.22
N CYS A 73 5.95 -26.52 7.75
CA CYS A 73 6.56 -26.61 9.07
C CYS A 73 7.98 -26.01 9.08
N LYS A 74 8.51 -25.69 10.27
CA LYS A 74 9.82 -25.00 10.43
C LYS A 74 11.00 -25.70 9.75
N VAL A 75 11.04 -27.02 9.77
CA VAL A 75 12.11 -27.80 9.13
C VAL A 75 12.06 -27.64 7.60
N SER A 76 10.88 -27.76 7.01
CA SER A 76 10.67 -27.59 5.57
C SER A 76 10.95 -26.16 5.11
N MET A 77 10.65 -25.15 5.94
CA MET A 77 10.93 -23.74 5.62
C MET A 77 12.42 -23.48 5.39
N HIS A 78 13.32 -24.01 6.23
CA HIS A 78 14.76 -23.83 6.03
C HIS A 78 15.23 -24.41 4.70
N LYS A 79 14.72 -25.58 4.32
CA LYS A 79 15.00 -26.18 3.00
C LYS A 79 14.53 -25.28 1.86
N TYR A 80 13.29 -24.78 1.91
CA TYR A 80 12.77 -23.90 0.85
C TYR A 80 13.56 -22.60 0.72
N ILE A 81 14.06 -22.04 1.82
CA ILE A 81 14.91 -20.83 1.77
C ILE A 81 16.27 -21.13 1.14
N LEU A 82 16.85 -22.30 1.43
CA LEU A 82 18.09 -22.72 0.77
C LEU A 82 17.88 -23.01 -0.72
N ASP A 83 16.76 -23.63 -1.08
CA ASP A 83 16.44 -23.89 -2.49
C ASP A 83 16.12 -22.59 -3.24
N TRP A 84 15.46 -21.63 -2.59
CA TRP A 84 15.26 -20.27 -3.09
C TRP A 84 16.59 -19.57 -3.37
N SER A 85 17.53 -19.59 -2.42
CA SER A 85 18.83 -18.92 -2.62
C SER A 85 19.68 -19.55 -3.72
N ASN A 86 19.39 -20.79 -4.11
CA ASN A 86 20.04 -21.50 -5.19
C ASN A 86 19.21 -21.50 -6.49
N HIS A 87 18.10 -20.77 -6.55
CA HIS A 87 17.18 -20.71 -7.70
C HIS A 87 16.64 -22.10 -8.13
N ARG A 88 16.38 -22.99 -7.16
CA ARG A 88 15.92 -24.37 -7.39
C ARG A 88 14.44 -24.60 -7.07
N LEU A 89 13.67 -23.54 -6.76
CA LEU A 89 12.24 -23.70 -6.54
C LEU A 89 11.51 -23.98 -7.85
N PRO A 90 10.41 -24.75 -7.80
CA PRO A 90 9.65 -25.11 -9.00
C PRO A 90 9.07 -23.88 -9.69
N ASN A 91 9.04 -23.90 -11.03
CA ASN A 91 8.42 -22.85 -11.83
C ASN A 91 7.09 -23.36 -12.44
N PRO A 92 5.93 -22.96 -11.90
CA PRO A 92 4.62 -23.44 -12.37
C PRO A 92 4.19 -22.85 -13.73
N LEU A 93 4.99 -21.96 -14.32
CA LEU A 93 4.76 -21.44 -15.67
C LEU A 93 5.32 -22.37 -16.77
N LYS A 94 6.27 -23.26 -16.44
CA LYS A 94 7.01 -24.08 -17.42
C LYS A 94 6.42 -25.48 -17.65
N ASP A 95 5.77 -26.10 -16.67
CA ASP A 95 5.20 -27.46 -16.77
C ASP A 95 3.70 -27.46 -16.48
N HIS A 96 2.93 -28.08 -17.37
CA HIS A 96 1.47 -28.02 -17.41
C HIS A 96 0.77 -29.30 -16.96
N ASN A 97 1.49 -30.43 -16.89
CA ASN A 97 0.89 -31.74 -16.70
C ASN A 97 0.94 -32.22 -15.24
N ASN A 98 1.72 -31.54 -14.40
CA ASN A 98 1.87 -31.87 -13.00
C ASN A 98 0.77 -31.23 -12.13
N LEU A 99 -0.06 -32.05 -11.48
CA LEU A 99 -1.17 -31.60 -10.61
C LEU A 99 -0.69 -30.63 -9.52
N ARG A 100 0.47 -30.89 -8.90
CA ARG A 100 1.04 -30.03 -7.85
C ARG A 100 1.45 -28.66 -8.42
N LEU A 101 2.02 -28.63 -9.63
CA LEU A 101 2.36 -27.38 -10.29
C LEU A 101 1.11 -26.60 -10.74
N SER A 102 0.02 -27.30 -11.08
CA SER A 102 -1.27 -26.65 -11.34
C SER A 102 -1.81 -25.93 -10.10
N GLN A 103 -1.76 -26.56 -8.92
CA GLN A 103 -2.20 -25.90 -7.67
C GLN A 103 -1.31 -24.71 -7.32
N LEU A 104 0.01 -24.86 -7.49
CA LEU A 104 0.96 -23.75 -7.29
C LEU A 104 0.74 -22.61 -8.29
N PHE A 105 0.34 -22.92 -9.52
CA PHE A 105 -0.04 -21.92 -10.51
C PHE A 105 -1.25 -21.10 -10.05
N ASP A 106 -2.31 -21.74 -9.55
CA ASP A 106 -3.51 -21.05 -9.09
C ASP A 106 -3.20 -20.14 -7.87
N GLN A 107 -2.31 -20.60 -6.99
CA GLN A 107 -1.79 -19.79 -5.88
C GLN A 107 -0.93 -18.61 -6.35
N LEU A 108 -0.04 -18.83 -7.32
CA LEU A 108 0.77 -17.78 -7.93
C LEU A 108 -0.11 -16.72 -8.62
N ASN A 109 -1.13 -17.16 -9.35
CA ASN A 109 -2.09 -16.28 -10.00
C ASN A 109 -2.86 -15.42 -8.99
N THR A 110 -3.20 -16.00 -7.83
CA THR A 110 -3.84 -15.30 -6.71
C THR A 110 -2.90 -14.29 -6.07
N LEU A 111 -1.64 -14.67 -5.80
CA LEU A 111 -0.62 -13.78 -5.26
C LEU A 111 -0.38 -12.60 -6.21
N HIS A 112 -0.21 -12.87 -7.51
CA HIS A 112 -0.02 -11.84 -8.53
C HIS A 112 -1.18 -10.84 -8.56
N SER A 113 -2.43 -11.31 -8.62
CA SER A 113 -3.63 -10.43 -8.56
C SER A 113 -3.64 -9.54 -7.32
N ARG A 114 -3.25 -10.10 -6.18
CA ARG A 114 -3.24 -9.41 -4.89
C ARG A 114 -2.16 -8.34 -4.84
N LEU A 115 -0.96 -8.62 -5.35
CA LEU A 115 0.09 -7.60 -5.42
C LEU A 115 -0.33 -6.46 -6.35
N LEU A 116 -0.88 -6.77 -7.53
CA LEU A 116 -1.42 -5.74 -8.42
C LEU A 116 -2.51 -4.89 -7.76
N PHE A 117 -3.41 -5.51 -6.98
CA PHE A 117 -4.44 -4.79 -6.22
C PHE A 117 -3.85 -3.73 -5.29
N PHE A 118 -2.78 -4.07 -4.56
CA PHE A 118 -2.10 -3.15 -3.65
C PHE A 118 -1.25 -2.11 -4.40
N ILE A 119 -0.62 -2.49 -5.50
CA ILE A 119 0.11 -1.56 -6.37
C ILE A 119 -0.83 -0.50 -6.93
N GLU A 120 -2.00 -0.89 -7.44
CA GLU A 120 -3.01 0.04 -7.94
C GLU A 120 -3.49 1.03 -6.85
N ASP A 121 -3.73 0.55 -5.62
CA ASP A 121 -4.09 1.41 -4.49
C ASP A 121 -2.95 2.38 -4.14
N TYR A 122 -1.71 1.89 -4.05
CA TYR A 122 -0.55 2.69 -3.74
C TYR A 122 -0.30 3.78 -4.79
N VAL A 123 -0.34 3.43 -6.08
CA VAL A 123 -0.18 4.39 -7.18
C VAL A 123 -1.28 5.44 -7.13
N THR A 124 -2.53 5.06 -6.88
CA THR A 124 -3.66 5.99 -6.73
C THR A 124 -3.37 7.05 -5.66
N LYS A 125 -2.91 6.62 -4.49
CA LYS A 125 -2.60 7.51 -3.35
C LYS A 125 -1.36 8.37 -3.61
N ALA A 126 -0.30 7.76 -4.11
CA ALA A 126 1.00 8.40 -4.33
C ALA A 126 0.95 9.50 -5.41
N THR A 127 0.17 9.27 -6.46
CA THR A 127 0.06 10.18 -7.62
C THR A 127 -1.07 11.19 -7.47
N SER A 128 -1.84 11.13 -6.38
CA SER A 128 -2.93 12.05 -6.11
C SER A 128 -2.49 13.51 -5.95
N PHE A 129 -3.43 14.42 -6.17
CA PHE A 129 -3.23 15.83 -5.92
C PHE A 129 -2.92 16.13 -4.46
N TYR A 130 -3.66 15.51 -3.55
CA TYR A 130 -3.53 15.70 -2.11
C TYR A 130 -3.41 14.35 -1.38
N PRO A 131 -2.18 13.80 -1.28
CA PRO A 131 -1.95 12.48 -0.71
C PRO A 131 -2.50 12.28 0.69
N PRO A 132 -2.35 13.22 1.65
CA PRO A 132 -2.84 12.98 3.00
C PRO A 132 -4.30 12.54 3.05
N ARG A 133 -5.15 13.13 2.20
CA ARG A 133 -6.54 12.71 2.03
C ARG A 133 -6.68 11.30 1.45
N GLU A 134 -6.03 11.00 0.32
CA GLU A 134 -6.17 9.67 -0.30
C GLU A 134 -5.58 8.55 0.58
N TYR A 135 -4.55 8.87 1.35
CA TYR A 135 -3.92 7.94 2.29
C TYR A 135 -4.75 7.66 3.54
N LEU A 136 -5.76 8.48 3.84
CA LEU A 136 -6.79 8.15 4.84
C LEU A 136 -7.81 7.13 4.32
N CYS A 137 -7.85 6.90 3.02
CA CYS A 137 -8.79 5.99 2.39
C CYS A 137 -8.23 4.56 2.31
N LEU A 138 -9.12 3.58 2.35
CA LEU A 138 -8.82 2.16 2.22
C LEU A 138 -9.24 1.64 0.84
N PRO A 139 -8.50 0.68 0.26
CA PRO A 139 -8.93 0.08 -0.99
C PRO A 139 -10.23 -0.68 -0.79
N GLN A 140 -11.21 -0.45 -1.66
CA GLN A 140 -12.39 -1.30 -1.75
C GLN A 140 -11.97 -2.76 -1.96
N THR A 141 -12.23 -3.63 -0.99
CA THR A 141 -11.97 -5.06 -1.13
C THR A 141 -13.13 -5.71 -1.88
N SER A 142 -12.81 -6.62 -2.81
CA SER A 142 -13.81 -7.38 -3.56
C SER A 142 -14.62 -8.37 -2.71
N LEU A 143 -14.44 -8.35 -1.38
CA LEU A 143 -15.24 -9.08 -0.39
C LEU A 143 -16.62 -8.43 -0.19
N SER A 144 -16.83 -7.18 -0.64
CA SER A 144 -18.17 -6.62 -0.78
C SER A 144 -18.91 -7.35 -1.90
N LYS A 145 -20.11 -7.87 -1.61
CA LYS A 145 -20.95 -8.82 -2.38
C LYS A 145 -21.33 -8.46 -3.83
N LEU A 146 -20.67 -7.49 -4.49
CA LEU A 146 -20.92 -7.14 -5.88
C LEU A 146 -19.61 -6.99 -6.67
N PRO A 147 -19.44 -7.67 -7.82
CA PRO A 147 -18.30 -7.47 -8.70
C PRO A 147 -18.39 -6.08 -9.33
N THR A 148 -17.80 -5.09 -8.67
CA THR A 148 -17.68 -3.74 -9.23
C THR A 148 -16.56 -3.73 -10.28
N THR A 149 -16.88 -3.20 -11.45
CA THR A 149 -15.96 -2.99 -12.59
C THR A 149 -14.83 -2.03 -12.29
N GLU A 150 -15.04 -1.15 -11.31
CA GLU A 150 -14.13 -0.07 -10.96
C GLU A 150 -13.86 -0.15 -9.46
N GLY A 151 -12.65 -0.56 -9.09
CA GLY A 151 -12.21 -0.47 -7.71
C GLY A 151 -12.09 1.00 -7.32
N HIS A 152 -12.52 1.35 -6.11
CA HIS A 152 -12.39 2.70 -5.56
C HIS A 152 -11.54 2.70 -4.27
N LEU A 153 -11.06 3.88 -3.90
CA LEU A 153 -10.67 4.22 -2.54
C LEU A 153 -11.93 4.55 -1.74
N MET A 154 -11.99 4.07 -0.50
CA MET A 154 -13.15 4.14 0.37
C MET A 154 -12.81 4.85 1.68
N PHE A 155 -13.71 5.71 2.15
CA PHE A 155 -13.64 6.30 3.48
C PHE A 155 -15.00 6.19 4.16
N ASN A 156 -15.07 5.50 5.31
CA ASN A 156 -16.32 5.28 6.05
C ASN A 156 -17.47 4.75 5.17
N GLY A 157 -17.16 3.85 4.22
CA GLY A 157 -18.14 3.29 3.28
C GLY A 157 -18.41 4.12 2.02
N GLN A 158 -17.93 5.36 1.95
CA GLN A 158 -18.13 6.25 0.82
C GLN A 158 -17.03 6.06 -0.23
N LYS A 159 -17.41 6.08 -1.52
CA LYS A 159 -16.46 6.05 -2.64
C LYS A 159 -15.81 7.42 -2.80
N ILE A 160 -14.49 7.44 -2.85
CA ILE A 160 -13.70 8.67 -2.86
C ILE A 160 -13.02 8.89 -4.22
N THR A 161 -12.11 8.00 -4.59
CA THR A 161 -11.31 8.14 -5.81
C THR A 161 -11.31 6.82 -6.56
N ALA A 162 -11.52 6.86 -7.88
CA ALA A 162 -11.39 5.66 -8.70
C ALA A 162 -9.94 5.16 -8.67
N ARG A 163 -9.76 3.86 -8.49
CA ARG A 163 -8.44 3.26 -8.37
C ARG A 163 -7.77 3.15 -9.72
N PHE A 164 -6.51 3.57 -9.76
CA PHE A 164 -5.60 3.47 -10.88
C PHE A 164 -5.66 2.09 -11.56
N ASN A 165 -5.55 2.07 -12.89
CA ASN A 165 -5.44 0.85 -13.67
C ASN A 165 -3.98 0.57 -14.00
N VAL A 166 -3.46 -0.57 -13.55
CA VAL A 166 -2.04 -0.92 -13.72
C VAL A 166 -1.59 -0.96 -15.18
N SER A 167 -2.50 -1.15 -16.15
CA SER A 167 -2.19 -1.09 -17.59
C SER A 167 -1.59 0.25 -18.04
N ASN A 168 -1.73 1.30 -17.23
CA ASN A 168 -1.17 2.62 -17.51
C ASN A 168 0.28 2.78 -16.99
N LEU A 169 0.87 1.77 -16.35
CA LEU A 169 2.29 1.72 -16.01
C LEU A 169 3.12 1.19 -17.18
N LYS A 170 4.38 1.62 -17.25
CA LYS A 170 5.37 0.99 -18.15
C LYS A 170 5.81 -0.36 -17.57
N ASP A 171 6.25 -1.26 -18.43
CA ASP A 171 6.69 -2.62 -18.04
C ASP A 171 7.82 -2.59 -17.00
N THR A 172 8.72 -1.62 -17.13
CA THR A 172 9.82 -1.34 -16.19
C THR A 172 9.31 -0.89 -14.82
N GLU A 173 8.23 -0.12 -14.76
CA GLU A 173 7.60 0.34 -13.52
C GLU A 173 6.86 -0.82 -12.85
N ILE A 174 6.08 -1.59 -13.60
CA ILE A 174 5.36 -2.78 -13.10
C ILE A 174 6.33 -3.78 -12.46
N ARG A 175 7.42 -4.11 -13.17
CA ARG A 175 8.46 -5.03 -12.65
C ARG A 175 9.09 -4.52 -11.36
N ARG A 176 9.41 -3.22 -11.27
CA ARG A 176 9.99 -2.62 -10.06
C ARG A 176 9.03 -2.68 -8.88
N PHE A 177 7.74 -2.39 -9.10
CA PHE A 177 6.71 -2.55 -8.07
C PHE A 177 6.59 -4.00 -7.62
N LEU A 178 6.33 -4.94 -8.53
CA LEU A 178 6.13 -6.35 -8.18
C LEU A 178 7.34 -6.93 -7.46
N LYS A 179 8.56 -6.63 -7.93
CA LYS A 179 9.79 -7.08 -7.27
C LYS A 179 9.90 -6.56 -5.84
N ALA A 180 9.68 -5.27 -5.60
CA ALA A 180 9.75 -4.71 -4.25
C ALA A 180 8.67 -5.29 -3.33
N PHE A 181 7.45 -5.48 -3.84
CA PHE A 181 6.34 -6.07 -3.09
C PHE A 181 6.61 -7.54 -2.73
N LEU A 182 7.16 -8.33 -3.65
CA LEU A 182 7.57 -9.72 -3.41
C LEU A 182 8.68 -9.79 -2.37
N LEU A 183 9.74 -9.01 -2.53
CA LEU A 183 10.86 -8.99 -1.57
C LEU A 183 10.43 -8.54 -0.18
N TYR A 184 9.55 -7.54 -0.09
CA TYR A 184 8.96 -7.10 1.16
C TYR A 184 8.17 -8.23 1.84
N GLU A 185 7.22 -8.85 1.14
CA GLU A 185 6.39 -9.93 1.68
C GLU A 185 7.24 -11.13 2.10
N LEU A 186 8.20 -11.55 1.26
CA LEU A 186 9.10 -12.65 1.57
C LEU A 186 9.91 -12.38 2.85
N ASN A 187 10.45 -11.16 2.99
CA ASN A 187 11.22 -10.78 4.16
C ASN A 187 10.35 -10.75 5.44
N CYS A 188 9.11 -10.26 5.35
CA CYS A 188 8.14 -10.31 6.44
C CYS A 188 7.84 -11.76 6.85
N ARG A 189 7.60 -12.64 5.87
CA ARG A 189 7.33 -14.07 6.10
C ARG A 189 8.51 -14.75 6.79
N VAL A 190 9.72 -14.57 6.30
CA VAL A 190 10.89 -15.20 6.92
C VAL A 190 11.13 -14.68 8.33
N LYS A 191 11.03 -13.36 8.56
CA LYS A 191 11.18 -12.76 9.89
C LYS A 191 10.19 -13.32 10.90
N THR A 192 8.92 -13.41 10.50
CA THR A 192 7.83 -13.89 11.38
C THR A 192 7.88 -15.39 11.61
N SER A 193 8.19 -16.19 10.58
CA SER A 193 8.20 -17.65 10.68
C SER A 193 9.45 -18.21 11.35
N LEU A 194 10.60 -17.54 11.21
CA LEU A 194 11.89 -18.02 11.72
C LEU A 194 12.44 -17.23 12.90
N ALA A 195 11.87 -16.09 13.26
CA ALA A 195 11.75 -15.58 14.62
C ALA A 195 12.53 -16.28 15.76
N ALA A 196 12.16 -17.52 16.06
CA ALA A 196 12.67 -18.32 17.18
C ALA A 196 13.92 -19.16 16.86
N ILE A 197 14.19 -19.43 15.60
CA ILE A 197 15.33 -20.23 15.13
C ILE A 197 16.32 -19.20 14.57
N ARG A 198 17.56 -19.14 15.06
CA ARG A 198 18.61 -18.26 14.51
C ARG A 198 19.50 -19.02 13.51
N PRO A 199 19.00 -19.62 12.41
CA PRO A 199 19.90 -20.23 11.45
C PRO A 199 20.68 -19.14 10.72
N ARG A 200 21.88 -19.49 10.22
CA ARG A 200 22.57 -18.65 9.24
C ARG A 200 21.78 -18.68 7.93
N LEU A 201 20.86 -17.73 7.78
CA LEU A 201 20.04 -17.62 6.58
C LEU A 201 20.88 -17.09 5.41
N PRO A 202 20.70 -17.63 4.19
CA PRO A 202 21.28 -17.03 3.00
C PRO A 202 20.80 -15.59 2.86
N GLN A 203 21.72 -14.69 2.49
CA GLN A 203 21.44 -13.27 2.32
C GLN A 203 21.39 -12.95 0.83
N ARG A 204 20.29 -12.32 0.40
CA ARG A 204 20.21 -11.67 -0.89
C ARG A 204 20.71 -10.23 -0.75
N LYS A 205 21.76 -9.92 -1.50
CA LYS A 205 22.29 -8.57 -1.62
C LYS A 205 21.32 -7.73 -2.45
N LEU A 206 21.00 -6.55 -1.93
CA LEU A 206 20.18 -5.55 -2.60
C LEU A 206 21.03 -4.33 -2.90
N ASP A 207 20.75 -3.68 -4.03
CA ASP A 207 21.26 -2.34 -4.27
C ASP A 207 20.48 -1.29 -3.46
N THR A 208 20.98 -0.05 -3.44
CA THR A 208 20.34 1.03 -2.66
C THR A 208 18.95 1.41 -3.17
N ALA A 209 18.68 1.24 -4.47
CA ALA A 209 17.41 1.58 -5.09
C ALA A 209 16.34 0.52 -4.78
N GLU A 210 16.70 -0.76 -4.83
CA GLU A 210 15.89 -1.89 -4.41
C GLU A 210 15.57 -1.80 -2.92
N HIS A 211 16.57 -1.49 -2.09
CA HIS A 211 16.35 -1.31 -0.66
C HIS A 211 15.36 -0.18 -0.37
N GLU A 212 15.50 0.97 -1.04
CA GLU A 212 14.58 2.09 -0.87
C GLU A 212 13.19 1.78 -1.46
N ALA A 213 13.09 1.03 -2.55
CA ALA A 213 11.81 0.57 -3.09
C ALA A 213 11.07 -0.32 -2.08
N ILE A 214 11.76 -1.23 -1.39
CA ILE A 214 11.17 -2.03 -0.31
C ILE A 214 10.70 -1.15 0.85
N LYS A 215 11.48 -0.11 1.20
CA LYS A 215 11.07 0.88 2.21
C LYS A 215 9.83 1.66 1.79
N CYS A 216 9.68 1.96 0.52
CA CYS A 216 8.45 2.56 -0.02
C CYS A 216 7.24 1.61 0.19
N VAL A 217 7.39 0.30 -0.05
CA VAL A 217 6.33 -0.69 0.24
C VAL A 217 6.01 -0.76 1.73
N GLU A 218 7.03 -0.77 2.60
CA GLU A 218 6.84 -0.74 4.06
C GLU A 218 6.04 0.49 4.50
N THR A 219 6.40 1.69 4.01
CA THR A 219 5.66 2.92 4.27
C THR A 219 4.21 2.84 3.77
N TYR A 220 4.00 2.27 2.58
CA TYR A 220 2.65 2.06 2.05
C TYR A 220 1.83 1.11 2.93
N VAL A 221 2.40 -0.01 3.38
CA VAL A 221 1.69 -0.93 4.27
C VAL A 221 1.37 -0.27 5.62
N CYS A 222 2.32 0.47 6.22
CA CYS A 222 2.07 1.29 7.41
C CYS A 222 0.91 2.28 7.20
N SER A 223 0.81 2.87 6.00
CA SER A 223 -0.24 3.82 5.66
C SER A 223 -1.64 3.18 5.62
N LEU A 224 -1.75 1.90 5.27
CA LEU A 224 -3.04 1.19 5.31
C LEU A 224 -3.50 0.98 6.75
N TYR A 225 -2.60 0.63 7.67
CA TYR A 225 -2.91 0.58 9.10
C TYR A 225 -3.27 1.97 9.63
N CYS A 226 -2.56 3.03 9.20
CA CYS A 226 -2.92 4.42 9.52
C CYS A 226 -4.37 4.74 9.11
N ALA A 227 -4.77 4.39 7.89
CA ALA A 227 -6.14 4.59 7.41
C ALA A 227 -7.17 3.82 8.25
N MET A 228 -6.85 2.60 8.69
CA MET A 228 -7.69 1.84 9.63
C MET A 228 -7.81 2.55 10.97
N PHE A 229 -6.70 3.01 11.56
CA PHE A 229 -6.71 3.74 12.82
C PHE A 229 -7.54 5.03 12.72
N ALA A 230 -7.40 5.75 11.61
CA ALA A 230 -8.16 6.95 11.32
C ALA A 230 -9.67 6.67 11.26
N GLN A 231 -10.09 5.66 10.49
CA GLN A 231 -11.52 5.34 10.29
C GLN A 231 -12.18 4.63 11.48
N CYS A 232 -11.40 3.91 12.31
CA CYS A 232 -11.83 3.40 13.62
C CYS A 232 -11.83 4.48 14.72
N GLY A 233 -11.11 5.58 14.48
CA GLY A 233 -11.15 6.79 15.28
C GLY A 233 -12.21 7.77 14.77
N ASP A 234 -12.01 9.04 15.09
CA ASP A 234 -12.87 10.14 14.68
C ASP A 234 -12.22 10.97 13.56
N ALA A 235 -11.51 10.33 12.62
CA ALA A 235 -10.78 11.10 11.61
C ALA A 235 -11.72 11.84 10.66
N TRP A 236 -11.38 13.11 10.40
CA TRP A 236 -11.97 13.95 9.36
C TRP A 236 -11.28 13.70 8.02
N LEU A 237 -12.07 13.67 6.93
CA LEU A 237 -11.56 13.61 5.58
C LEU A 237 -11.63 15.00 4.92
N PRO A 238 -10.49 15.62 4.55
CA PRO A 238 -10.49 16.94 3.93
C PRO A 238 -11.17 16.96 2.55
N ASP A 239 -11.88 18.05 2.25
CA ASP A 239 -12.46 18.29 0.93
C ASP A 239 -11.43 18.76 -0.11
N LEU A 240 -11.67 18.42 -1.38
CA LEU A 240 -10.83 18.82 -2.51
C LEU A 240 -11.18 20.22 -3.07
N SER A 241 -12.33 20.78 -2.69
CA SER A 241 -12.92 22.00 -3.29
C SER A 241 -12.41 23.31 -2.66
N THR A 242 -11.82 23.29 -1.46
CA THR A 242 -11.35 24.50 -0.78
C THR A 242 -9.84 24.69 -0.94
N SER A 243 -9.48 25.60 -1.85
CA SER A 243 -8.12 25.80 -2.35
C SER A 243 -7.12 26.44 -1.38
N LEU A 244 -7.44 26.69 -0.10
CA LEU A 244 -6.51 27.38 0.82
C LEU A 244 -6.56 26.95 2.30
N GLN A 245 -7.48 26.09 2.72
CA GLN A 245 -7.47 25.56 4.08
C GLN A 245 -7.90 24.10 4.03
N THR A 246 -6.94 23.20 3.87
CA THR A 246 -7.18 21.75 3.96
C THR A 246 -7.63 21.32 5.36
N GLY A 247 -7.97 22.26 6.26
CA GLY A 247 -8.28 22.06 7.67
C GLY A 247 -7.14 21.52 8.53
N LEU A 248 -6.10 20.91 7.92
CA LEU A 248 -4.97 20.30 8.61
C LEU A 248 -3.80 21.27 8.83
N LEU A 249 -3.02 20.98 9.85
CA LEU A 249 -1.80 21.71 10.20
C LEU A 249 -0.55 20.91 9.78
N PHE A 250 0.61 21.56 9.75
CA PHE A 250 1.86 20.93 9.30
C PHE A 250 2.35 19.93 10.37
N PRO A 251 2.89 18.77 9.97
CA PRO A 251 3.16 18.30 8.61
C PRO A 251 2.02 17.50 7.96
N ASP A 252 0.84 17.41 8.60
CA ASP A 252 -0.28 16.58 8.16
C ASP A 252 -0.84 16.99 6.79
N THR A 253 -0.50 18.19 6.32
CA THR A 253 -0.77 18.68 4.95
C THR A 253 0.10 18.04 3.87
N PHE A 254 1.18 17.35 4.23
CA PHE A 254 2.10 16.71 3.28
C PHE A 254 2.28 15.21 3.54
N TYR A 255 2.20 14.78 4.80
CA TYR A 255 2.50 13.42 5.21
C TYR A 255 1.54 12.96 6.30
N ILE A 256 0.99 11.76 6.15
CA ILE A 256 0.22 11.12 7.21
C ILE A 256 1.15 10.28 8.08
N SER A 257 1.16 10.54 9.39
CA SER A 257 1.92 9.75 10.35
C SER A 257 1.02 8.68 10.98
N PRO A 258 1.30 7.39 10.73
CA PRO A 258 0.54 6.31 11.34
C PRO A 258 0.60 6.33 12.87
N GLU A 259 1.72 6.75 13.46
CA GLU A 259 1.91 6.88 14.91
C GLU A 259 0.89 7.84 15.52
N ILE A 260 0.65 8.96 14.85
CA ILE A 260 -0.26 10.01 15.29
C ILE A 260 -1.70 9.47 15.26
N TYR A 261 -2.14 8.86 14.15
CA TYR A 261 -3.50 8.31 14.05
C TYR A 261 -3.72 7.11 14.98
N ALA A 262 -2.69 6.29 15.23
CA ALA A 262 -2.74 5.24 16.24
C ALA A 262 -2.96 5.80 17.65
N SER A 263 -2.32 6.94 17.96
CA SER A 263 -2.49 7.65 19.23
C SER A 263 -3.88 8.29 19.32
N ASP A 264 -4.37 8.94 18.26
CA ASP A 264 -5.68 9.58 18.21
C ASP A 264 -6.82 8.56 18.39
N MET A 265 -6.63 7.32 17.95
CA MET A 265 -7.57 6.22 18.19
C MET A 265 -7.72 5.87 19.70
N GLY A 266 -6.76 6.29 20.54
CA GLY A 266 -6.85 6.32 22.00
C GLY A 266 -6.63 4.99 22.74
N GLN A 267 -6.21 3.92 22.06
CA GLN A 267 -6.25 2.56 22.64
C GLN A 267 -4.98 1.70 22.46
N LEU A 268 -3.94 2.21 21.80
CA LEU A 268 -2.68 1.49 21.57
C LEU A 268 -1.54 1.94 22.50
N GLN A 269 -1.83 2.83 23.45
CA GLN A 269 -0.88 3.22 24.49
C GLN A 269 -0.90 2.18 25.63
N ARG A 270 0.24 1.55 25.91
CA ARG A 270 0.38 0.69 27.09
C ARG A 270 0.78 1.55 28.29
N VAL A 271 -0.09 1.61 29.29
CA VAL A 271 0.30 1.97 30.67
C VAL A 271 0.76 0.67 31.33
N ARG A 272 2.09 0.42 31.39
CA ARG A 272 2.64 -0.66 32.23
C ARG A 272 3.19 0.03 33.49
N ALA A 273 2.52 -0.19 34.63
CA ALA A 273 2.98 0.14 35.99
C ALA A 273 3.84 1.42 36.13
N GLY A 274 3.21 2.60 35.98
CA GLY A 274 3.83 3.88 36.39
C GLY A 274 4.90 4.47 35.46
N TYR A 275 5.31 3.78 34.38
CA TYR A 275 6.24 4.32 33.40
C TYR A 275 5.63 4.29 32.00
N ILE A 276 5.36 5.47 31.43
CA ILE A 276 5.22 5.63 29.97
C ILE A 276 6.60 5.29 29.41
N MET A 277 6.79 4.06 28.95
CA MET A 277 8.02 3.71 28.23
C MET A 277 8.09 4.60 26.99
N LYS A 278 9.07 5.51 26.96
CA LYS A 278 9.55 6.19 25.74
C LYS A 278 10.26 5.17 24.82
N ASN A 279 9.65 4.02 24.55
CA ASN A 279 10.29 2.99 23.73
C ASN A 279 10.04 3.21 22.24
N GLU A 280 11.14 3.14 21.52
CA GLU A 280 11.41 3.48 20.10
C GLU A 280 10.70 2.57 19.08
N ASN A 281 9.81 1.67 19.51
CA ASN A 281 9.06 0.81 18.61
C ASN A 281 7.74 1.47 18.24
N LYS A 282 7.76 2.17 17.12
CA LYS A 282 6.58 2.80 16.52
C LYS A 282 5.47 1.75 16.25
N VAL A 283 4.23 2.11 16.55
CA VAL A 283 3.06 1.20 16.56
C VAL A 283 2.86 0.57 15.17
N GLU A 284 2.86 1.36 14.11
CA GLU A 284 2.69 0.90 12.73
C GLU A 284 3.84 0.03 12.24
N GLY A 285 5.08 0.34 12.68
CA GLY A 285 6.24 -0.47 12.37
C GLY A 285 6.08 -1.90 12.91
N SER A 286 5.31 -2.08 13.99
CA SER A 286 4.99 -3.39 14.54
C SER A 286 4.00 -4.16 13.66
N PHE A 287 2.97 -3.52 13.11
CA PHE A 287 1.99 -4.17 12.23
C PHE A 287 2.57 -4.54 10.87
N ALA A 288 3.23 -3.60 10.20
CA ALA A 288 3.76 -3.79 8.85
C ALA A 288 4.80 -4.91 8.77
N ARG A 289 5.49 -5.26 9.86
CA ARG A 289 6.46 -6.37 9.89
C ARG A 289 5.87 -7.74 9.54
N PHE A 290 4.55 -7.90 9.61
CA PHE A 290 3.88 -9.17 9.35
C PHE A 290 3.38 -9.32 7.90
N GLY A 291 3.68 -8.33 7.04
CA GLY A 291 3.37 -8.37 5.62
C GLY A 291 1.87 -8.27 5.33
N PHE A 292 1.46 -8.75 4.16
CA PHE A 292 0.10 -8.60 3.67
C PHE A 292 -0.91 -9.58 4.32
N GLY A 293 -0.46 -10.60 5.05
CA GLY A 293 -1.32 -11.63 5.64
C GLY A 293 -2.38 -11.05 6.59
N PRO A 294 -1.99 -10.53 7.76
CA PRO A 294 -2.92 -9.88 8.71
C PRO A 294 -3.62 -8.66 8.11
N LEU A 295 -2.93 -7.92 7.23
CA LEU A 295 -3.50 -6.76 6.56
C LEU A 295 -4.78 -7.10 5.78
N ILE A 296 -4.81 -8.24 5.09
CA ILE A 296 -5.99 -8.68 4.32
C ILE A 296 -7.15 -9.07 5.23
N GLU A 297 -6.87 -9.71 6.38
CA GLU A 297 -7.87 -10.00 7.41
C GLU A 297 -8.51 -8.70 7.92
N PHE A 298 -7.71 -7.66 8.17
CA PHE A 298 -8.27 -6.40 8.67
C PHE A 298 -9.03 -5.62 7.59
N LEU A 299 -8.56 -5.64 6.35
CA LEU A 299 -9.23 -5.01 5.20
C LEU A 299 -10.59 -5.67 4.84
N SER A 300 -10.93 -6.83 5.40
CA SER A 300 -12.24 -7.46 5.16
C SER A 300 -13.38 -6.86 5.99
N HIS A 301 -13.08 -6.04 6.99
CA HIS A 301 -14.10 -5.41 7.84
C HIS A 301 -14.81 -4.28 7.09
N ASP A 302 -16.12 -4.17 7.27
CA ASP A 302 -16.89 -3.12 6.63
C ASP A 302 -16.78 -1.80 7.41
N MET A 303 -16.07 -0.83 6.83
CA MET A 303 -15.91 0.51 7.41
C MET A 303 -17.17 1.37 7.32
N SER A 304 -18.27 0.86 6.78
CA SER A 304 -19.58 1.53 6.85
C SER A 304 -20.42 1.07 8.06
N ASP A 305 -20.19 -0.14 8.58
CA ASP A 305 -20.89 -0.66 9.77
C ASP A 305 -20.11 -0.31 11.04
N LEU A 306 -20.76 0.41 11.96
CA LEU A 306 -20.19 0.81 13.24
C LEU A 306 -19.72 -0.39 14.08
N ARG A 307 -20.45 -1.52 14.04
CA ARG A 307 -20.10 -2.73 14.79
C ARG A 307 -18.84 -3.36 14.22
N ASP A 308 -18.71 -3.44 12.89
CA ASP A 308 -17.50 -3.94 12.24
C ASP A 308 -16.29 -3.05 12.54
N LYS A 309 -16.48 -1.72 12.56
CA LYS A 309 -15.42 -0.79 13.01
C LYS A 309 -14.97 -1.05 14.44
N GLN A 310 -15.90 -1.25 15.38
CA GLN A 310 -15.56 -1.54 16.78
C GLN A 310 -14.90 -2.92 16.92
N ALA A 311 -15.37 -3.91 16.16
CA ALA A 311 -14.76 -5.24 16.11
C ALA A 311 -13.32 -5.17 15.59
N LEU A 312 -13.09 -4.45 14.49
CA LEU A 312 -11.75 -4.21 13.96
C LEU A 312 -10.86 -3.47 14.96
N LYS A 313 -11.38 -2.42 15.60
CA LYS A 313 -10.66 -1.65 16.61
C LYS A 313 -10.18 -2.55 17.76
N GLY A 314 -11.07 -3.41 18.26
CA GLY A 314 -10.74 -4.43 19.26
C GLY A 314 -9.71 -5.44 18.76
N ARG A 315 -9.87 -5.93 17.52
CA ARG A 315 -8.96 -6.91 16.91
C ARG A 315 -7.55 -6.36 16.72
N LEU A 316 -7.41 -5.13 16.19
CA LEU A 316 -6.14 -4.43 16.04
C LEU A 316 -5.41 -4.31 17.39
N ARG A 317 -6.15 -3.96 18.45
CA ARG A 317 -5.60 -3.86 19.80
C ARG A 317 -5.12 -5.20 20.34
N THR A 318 -5.96 -6.23 20.28
CA THR A 318 -5.60 -7.58 20.76
C THR A 318 -4.39 -8.10 20.01
N TRP A 319 -4.39 -7.98 18.68
CA TRP A 319 -3.29 -8.41 17.84
C TRP A 319 -1.98 -7.68 18.20
N TYR A 320 -2.03 -6.36 18.44
CA TYR A 320 -0.86 -5.59 18.86
C TYR A 320 -0.27 -6.12 20.17
N LEU A 321 -1.12 -6.39 21.17
CA LEU A 321 -0.69 -6.93 22.45
C LEU A 321 -0.09 -8.33 22.35
N GLU A 322 -0.66 -9.19 21.50
CA GLU A 322 -0.17 -10.55 21.24
C GLU A 322 1.21 -10.57 20.57
N HIS A 323 1.55 -9.54 19.79
CA HIS A 323 2.71 -9.55 18.89
C HIS A 323 3.78 -8.50 19.20
N TYR A 324 3.60 -7.65 20.22
CA TYR A 324 4.50 -6.54 20.56
C TYR A 324 5.92 -6.97 20.99
N GLU A 325 6.10 -8.12 21.63
CA GLU A 325 7.40 -8.54 22.22
C GLU A 325 8.36 -9.19 21.21
N TYR A 326 7.96 -9.28 19.95
CA TYR A 326 8.71 -9.99 18.92
C TYR A 326 9.65 -9.07 18.14
N SER A 327 10.85 -8.84 18.70
CA SER A 327 11.97 -8.19 18.01
C SER A 327 12.81 -9.22 17.26
N TYR A 328 12.62 -9.33 15.94
CA TYR A 328 13.37 -10.28 15.12
C TYR A 328 14.40 -9.57 14.23
N LYS A 329 15.68 -9.75 14.57
CA LYS A 329 16.83 -9.31 13.76
C LYS A 329 17.18 -10.25 12.59
N CYS A 330 16.34 -11.23 12.26
CA CYS A 330 16.63 -12.24 11.24
C CYS A 330 15.93 -11.91 9.91
N GLY A 331 16.57 -11.12 9.05
CA GLY A 331 16.14 -10.90 7.67
C GLY A 331 16.98 -11.69 6.67
N ILE A 332 16.47 -11.86 5.45
CA ILE A 332 17.20 -12.49 4.32
C ILE A 332 17.73 -11.45 3.33
N LEU A 333 17.46 -10.17 3.59
CA LEU A 333 17.79 -9.06 2.70
C LEU A 333 18.88 -8.21 3.34
N CYS A 334 19.95 -7.97 2.60
CA CYS A 334 21.09 -7.17 3.03
C CYS A 334 21.35 -6.06 2.01
N SER A 335 21.35 -4.80 2.46
CA SER A 335 21.67 -3.68 1.59
C SER A 335 23.17 -3.63 1.32
N THR A 336 23.53 -3.36 0.08
CA THR A 336 24.89 -2.99 -0.34
C THR A 336 24.90 -1.52 -0.71
N GLU A 337 26.05 -0.86 -0.59
CA GLU A 337 26.22 0.56 -0.95
C GLU A 337 26.35 0.79 -2.47
N ILE A 338 26.09 -0.24 -3.28
CA ILE A 338 26.21 -0.18 -4.73
C ILE A 338 24.92 0.38 -5.32
N ILE A 339 25.03 1.39 -6.19
CA ILE A 339 23.93 1.88 -7.04
C ILE A 339 24.05 1.17 -8.39
N THR A 340 23.03 0.40 -8.78
CA THR A 340 23.03 -0.26 -10.10
C THR A 340 22.35 0.58 -11.17
N SER A 341 22.63 0.28 -12.44
CA SER A 341 21.96 0.89 -13.61
C SER A 341 20.47 0.56 -13.74
N ARG A 342 19.92 -0.27 -12.84
CA ARG A 342 18.51 -0.70 -12.86
C ARG A 342 17.59 0.21 -12.03
N ALA A 343 18.15 1.22 -11.37
CA ALA A 343 17.37 2.21 -10.63
C ALA A 343 16.46 3.02 -11.56
N SER A 344 15.35 3.51 -11.00
CA SER A 344 14.52 4.52 -11.66
C SER A 344 15.36 5.77 -12.01
N PRO A 345 15.17 6.38 -13.20
CA PRO A 345 15.68 7.72 -13.49
C PRO A 345 15.28 8.77 -12.44
N ILE A 346 14.05 8.71 -11.93
CA ILE A 346 13.58 9.61 -10.86
C ILE A 346 14.29 9.31 -9.53
N TYR A 347 14.47 8.04 -9.17
CA TYR A 347 15.25 7.69 -7.97
C TYR A 347 16.63 8.33 -8.03
N SER A 348 17.35 8.15 -9.14
CA SER A 348 18.69 8.74 -9.32
C SER A 348 18.68 10.27 -9.25
N GLN A 349 17.60 10.93 -9.68
CA GLN A 349 17.47 12.38 -9.63
C GLN A 349 17.17 12.92 -8.21
N LEU A 350 16.40 12.18 -7.42
CA LEU A 350 15.82 12.67 -6.16
C LEU A 350 16.51 12.12 -4.91
N SER A 351 17.13 10.94 -4.96
CA SER A 351 17.74 10.29 -3.79
C SER A 351 18.81 11.16 -3.13
N SER A 352 19.60 11.89 -3.93
CA SER A 352 20.62 12.83 -3.44
C SER A 352 20.07 14.14 -2.87
N LYS A 353 18.75 14.37 -2.94
CA LYS A 353 18.07 15.59 -2.48
C LYS A 353 17.22 15.36 -1.24
N VAL A 354 17.22 14.14 -0.71
CA VAL A 354 16.49 13.76 0.49
C VAL A 354 17.41 14.01 1.68
N ASP A 355 17.22 15.14 2.36
CA ASP A 355 18.09 15.59 3.45
C ASP A 355 17.49 15.30 4.83
N THR A 356 16.16 15.23 4.93
CA THR A 356 15.47 14.96 6.20
C THR A 356 14.57 13.74 6.18
N GLU A 357 14.25 13.24 7.37
CA GLU A 357 13.33 12.12 7.56
C GLU A 357 11.92 12.43 7.02
N LEU A 358 11.44 13.67 7.18
CA LEU A 358 10.15 14.07 6.62
C LEU A 358 10.18 14.05 5.08
N GLN A 359 11.24 14.56 4.45
CA GLN A 359 11.40 14.46 2.99
C GLN A 359 11.45 13.00 2.52
N ARG A 360 12.14 12.13 3.28
CA ARG A 360 12.22 10.70 2.99
C ARG A 360 10.86 10.02 3.09
N ASN A 361 10.07 10.37 4.09
CA ASN A 361 8.72 9.87 4.26
C ASN A 361 7.78 10.37 3.16
N ILE A 362 7.88 11.64 2.76
CA ILE A 362 7.14 12.17 1.61
C ILE A 362 7.61 11.48 0.32
N TYR A 363 8.90 11.22 0.17
CA TYR A 363 9.46 10.51 -0.98
C TYR A 363 8.84 9.12 -1.14
N ARG A 364 8.80 8.36 -0.04
CA ARG A 364 8.20 7.03 0.04
C ARG A 364 6.70 7.08 -0.14
N GLN A 365 5.99 7.99 0.53
CA GLN A 365 4.55 8.19 0.33
C GLN A 365 4.21 8.56 -1.12
N ARG A 366 5.12 9.23 -1.83
CA ARG A 366 4.96 9.53 -3.25
C ARG A 366 5.40 8.40 -4.18
N ALA A 367 5.95 7.28 -3.69
CA ALA A 367 6.36 6.13 -4.51
C ALA A 367 7.40 6.47 -5.60
N TRP A 368 8.23 7.50 -5.37
CA TRP A 368 9.16 8.00 -6.39
C TRP A 368 10.20 6.98 -6.87
N ALA A 369 10.52 5.97 -6.06
CA ALA A 369 11.43 4.88 -6.44
C ALA A 369 10.93 4.06 -7.65
N PHE A 370 9.64 4.13 -7.97
CA PHE A 370 8.97 3.24 -8.92
C PHE A 370 8.63 3.83 -10.28
N PHE A 371 8.70 5.15 -10.47
CA PHE A 371 8.31 5.76 -11.76
C PHE A 371 9.51 6.13 -12.60
N ASP A 372 9.40 6.02 -13.92
CA ASP A 372 10.48 6.45 -14.83
C ASP A 372 10.47 7.96 -15.07
N ASP A 373 9.28 8.56 -14.99
CA ASP A 373 9.08 10.00 -15.20
C ASP A 373 7.89 10.52 -14.37
N ARG A 374 7.61 11.82 -14.48
CA ARG A 374 6.59 12.50 -13.67
C ARG A 374 5.19 12.50 -14.30
N ARG A 375 4.95 11.74 -15.37
CA ARG A 375 3.70 11.81 -16.17
C ARG A 375 2.43 11.54 -15.37
N LEU A 376 2.54 10.75 -14.30
CA LEU A 376 1.41 10.37 -13.46
C LEU A 376 1.11 11.38 -12.36
N TYR A 377 2.04 12.30 -12.08
CA TYR A 377 1.83 13.29 -11.04
C TYR A 377 1.12 14.52 -11.60
N PRO A 378 0.29 15.19 -10.79
CA PRO A 378 -0.36 16.43 -11.19
C PRO A 378 0.68 17.47 -11.58
N LYS A 379 0.33 18.33 -12.54
CA LYS A 379 1.13 19.52 -12.83
C LYS A 379 1.17 20.41 -11.58
N ARG A 380 2.28 21.14 -11.38
CA ARG A 380 2.51 22.02 -10.20
C ARG A 380 1.23 22.74 -9.81
N SER A 381 0.85 22.62 -8.54
CA SER A 381 -0.42 23.15 -8.05
C SER A 381 -0.25 24.18 -6.95
N ALA A 382 -1.35 24.90 -6.66
CA ALA A 382 -1.45 25.84 -5.55
C ALA A 382 -1.24 25.19 -4.16
N ALA A 383 -1.43 23.87 -4.03
CA ALA A 383 -1.32 23.14 -2.76
C ALA A 383 0.14 22.89 -2.30
N GLY A 384 1.14 23.21 -3.13
CA GLY A 384 2.55 23.11 -2.79
C GLY A 384 3.37 22.22 -3.74
N PRO A 385 4.69 22.14 -3.53
CA PRO A 385 5.56 21.30 -4.35
C PRO A 385 5.29 19.81 -4.11
N ILE A 386 5.27 19.03 -5.19
CA ILE A 386 5.07 17.56 -5.15
C ILE A 386 6.19 16.86 -4.37
N PHE A 387 7.41 17.40 -4.48
CA PHE A 387 8.56 17.03 -3.67
C PHE A 387 9.13 18.31 -3.02
N PRO A 388 8.84 18.57 -1.74
CA PRO A 388 9.28 19.79 -1.07
C PRO A 388 10.78 19.79 -0.77
N THR A 389 11.43 20.93 -0.97
CA THR A 389 12.83 21.15 -0.55
C THR A 389 12.89 21.33 0.96
N GLN A 390 14.08 21.12 1.53
CA GLN A 390 14.27 21.29 2.96
C GLN A 390 13.91 22.71 3.43
N SER A 391 14.42 23.72 2.72
CA SER A 391 14.09 25.13 2.96
C SER A 391 12.60 25.47 2.83
N PHE A 392 11.84 24.72 2.05
CA PHE A 392 10.39 24.90 1.95
C PHE A 392 9.69 24.34 3.19
N LEU A 393 10.12 23.16 3.67
CA LEU A 393 9.58 22.51 4.87
C LEU A 393 9.87 23.33 6.13
N ASP A 394 11.09 23.87 6.26
CA ASP A 394 11.49 24.67 7.43
C ASP A 394 10.66 25.95 7.59
N LYS A 395 10.11 26.47 6.48
CA LYS A 395 9.25 27.66 6.46
C LYS A 395 7.77 27.37 6.70
N GLN A 396 7.34 26.10 6.75
CA GLN A 396 5.92 25.79 6.95
C GLN A 396 5.43 26.06 8.37
N PRO A 397 6.13 25.63 9.44
CA PRO A 397 5.67 25.89 10.81
C PRO A 397 5.47 27.38 11.10
N SER A 398 6.37 28.24 10.61
CA SER A 398 6.28 29.70 10.79
C SER A 398 5.06 30.34 10.10
N LYS A 399 4.45 29.68 9.11
CA LYS A 399 3.21 30.17 8.47
C LYS A 399 1.97 29.81 9.27
N GLN A 400 2.09 28.92 10.25
CA GLN A 400 1.00 28.41 11.07
C GLN A 400 0.93 29.06 12.46
N THR A 401 1.77 30.05 12.71
CA THR A 401 1.82 30.82 13.97
C THR A 401 0.55 31.62 14.26
N TRP A 402 -0.42 31.66 13.34
CA TRP A 402 -1.66 32.42 13.48
C TRP A 402 -2.85 31.59 13.99
N PHE A 403 -2.67 30.30 14.31
CA PHE A 403 -3.76 29.44 14.79
C PHE A 403 -3.85 29.43 16.32
N GLU A 404 -5.06 29.61 16.86
CA GLU A 404 -5.34 29.56 18.30
C GLU A 404 -4.89 28.23 18.93
N GLY A 405 -4.24 28.31 20.10
CA GLY A 405 -3.74 27.16 20.85
C GLY A 405 -2.49 26.47 20.26
N TRP A 406 -1.99 26.92 19.10
CA TRP A 406 -0.79 26.35 18.48
C TRP A 406 0.45 26.47 19.37
N PHE A 407 0.64 27.60 20.06
CA PHE A 407 1.81 27.81 20.92
C PHE A 407 1.71 27.05 22.24
N ASP A 408 0.50 26.85 22.76
CA ASP A 408 0.28 26.20 24.05
C ASP A 408 0.44 24.69 23.95
N ASN A 409 -0.17 24.08 22.92
CA ASN A 409 -0.06 22.64 22.68
C ASN A 409 -0.25 22.28 21.20
N PRO A 410 0.82 22.37 20.37
CA PRO A 410 0.72 22.08 18.94
C PRO A 410 0.16 20.68 18.66
N SER A 411 0.54 19.68 19.45
CA SER A 411 0.07 18.29 19.28
C SER A 411 -1.45 18.17 19.44
N GLN A 412 -2.02 18.84 20.46
CA GLN A 412 -3.45 18.86 20.70
C GLN A 412 -4.19 19.65 19.61
N ALA A 413 -3.67 20.82 19.22
CA ALA A 413 -4.25 21.60 18.13
C ALA A 413 -4.33 20.80 16.82
N ARG A 414 -3.28 20.04 16.49
CA ARG A 414 -3.29 19.15 15.32
C ARG A 414 -4.29 17.99 15.48
N ALA A 415 -4.40 17.40 16.68
CA ALA A 415 -5.35 16.32 16.93
C ALA A 415 -6.80 16.76 16.76
N LEU A 416 -7.15 17.95 17.25
CA LEU A 416 -8.47 18.55 17.03
C LEU A 416 -8.74 18.74 15.53
N ARG A 417 -7.77 19.26 14.79
CA ARG A 417 -7.89 19.50 13.33
C ARG A 417 -8.04 18.23 12.50
N ARG A 418 -7.67 17.07 13.04
CA ARG A 418 -7.91 15.75 12.43
C ARG A 418 -9.24 15.13 12.85
N SER A 419 -9.95 15.68 13.82
CA SER A 419 -11.21 15.14 14.35
C SER A 419 -12.42 15.65 13.55
N GLN A 420 -13.27 14.74 13.09
CA GLN A 420 -14.53 15.07 12.40
C GLN A 420 -15.42 15.89 13.30
N ARG A 421 -15.56 15.49 14.57
CA ARG A 421 -16.38 16.19 15.56
C ARG A 421 -15.97 17.67 15.71
N TRP A 422 -14.68 17.96 15.70
CA TRP A 422 -14.19 19.34 15.82
C TRP A 422 -14.60 20.21 14.63
N HIS A 423 -14.58 19.66 13.41
CA HIS A 423 -15.06 20.37 12.22
C HIS A 423 -16.58 20.56 12.24
N ASP A 424 -17.33 19.56 12.71
CA ASP A 424 -18.79 19.65 12.84
C ASP A 424 -19.20 20.75 13.85
N GLU A 425 -18.51 20.83 14.99
CA GLU A 425 -18.73 21.85 16.03
C GLU A 425 -18.43 23.26 15.52
N LEU A 426 -17.39 23.43 14.70
CA LEU A 426 -17.09 24.71 14.07
C LEU A 426 -18.16 25.16 13.09
N CYS A 427 -18.62 24.27 12.20
CA CYS A 427 -19.69 24.58 11.25
C CYS A 427 -20.99 24.96 11.97
N ALA A 428 -21.35 24.24 13.04
CA ALA A 428 -22.51 24.60 13.86
C ALA A 428 -22.38 26.00 14.51
N SER A 429 -21.16 26.38 14.89
CA SER A 429 -20.89 27.70 15.49
C SER A 429 -20.90 28.85 14.49
N SER A 430 -20.56 28.62 13.21
CA SER A 430 -20.66 29.64 12.16
C SER A 430 -22.12 29.89 11.76
N ASP A 431 -22.91 28.83 11.62
CA ASP A 431 -24.34 28.94 11.25
C ASP A 431 -25.14 29.66 12.35
N SER A 432 -24.77 29.45 13.61
CA SER A 432 -25.31 30.18 14.77
C SER A 432 -24.99 31.69 14.73
N LYS A 433 -23.80 32.08 14.28
CA LYS A 433 -23.39 33.49 14.18
C LYS A 433 -24.03 34.20 12.99
N ASP A 434 -24.30 33.48 11.92
CA ASP A 434 -25.02 34.02 10.77
C ASP A 434 -26.53 34.13 11.03
N ALA A 435 -27.12 33.20 11.78
CA ALA A 435 -28.51 33.33 12.25
C ALA A 435 -28.71 34.51 13.22
N ALA A 436 -27.73 34.79 14.08
CA ALA A 436 -27.76 35.94 14.99
C ALA A 436 -27.45 37.29 14.30
N ARG A 437 -27.07 37.29 13.02
CA ARG A 437 -26.85 38.49 12.20
C ARG A 437 -28.05 38.87 11.35
N ILE A 438 -29.07 38.02 11.30
CA ILE A 438 -30.30 38.20 10.52
C ILE A 438 -31.49 38.58 11.43
N GLN A 439 -31.29 38.63 12.75
CA GLN A 439 -32.18 39.26 13.73
C GLN A 439 -31.59 40.59 14.18
#